data_AF-A0A415BIQ2-F1
#
_entry.id   AF-A0A415BIQ2-F1
#
_cell.length_a   1.000
_cell.length_b   1.000
_cell.length_c   1.000
_cell.angle_alpha   90.00
_cell.angle_beta   90.00
_cell.angle_gamma   90.00
#
_symmetry.space_group_name_H-M   'P 1'
#
loop_
_entity.id
_entity.type
_entity.pdbx_description
1 polymer ?
#
loop_
_entity_poly.entity_id
_entity_poly.type
_entity_poly.pdbx_seq_one_letter_code
_entity_poly.pdbx_strand_id
1 'polypeptide(L)'
;MEYLFLRRKKTSGTSVRQKTLLYRAAGREWTARFSSLSDVRPADSLIYKGILYQLEIRRAFLDSSLSLKKLSMMLETNQTYLSNAVNRYFGCHLKELLNRYRVEYAKELLRNGGCPLGEVPSRSGFGSKSPFYLAFVRQTGMTPKRYAARERNLMNLEIENEVLL
;
A
#
# COMPACT_ATOMS: atom_id res chain seq x y z
N MET A 1 4.85 8.03 -4.62
CA MET A 1 5.24 7.41 -3.33
C MET A 1 5.78 6.04 -3.68
N GLU A 2 7.00 5.74 -3.27
CA GLU A 2 7.62 4.45 -3.53
C GLU A 2 7.16 3.44 -2.47
N TYR A 3 6.50 2.35 -2.89
CA TYR A 3 5.95 1.36 -1.99
C TYR A 3 7.03 0.35 -1.58
N LEU A 4 7.49 0.43 -0.34
CA LEU A 4 8.54 -0.44 0.20
C LEU A 4 8.09 -1.91 0.22
N PHE A 5 6.78 -2.17 0.38
CA PHE A 5 6.28 -3.53 0.40
C PHE A 5 6.52 -4.28 -0.92
N LEU A 6 6.64 -3.61 -2.07
CA LEU A 6 6.85 -4.25 -3.37
C LEU A 6 8.27 -4.80 -3.56
N ARG A 7 9.28 -4.23 -2.89
CA ARG A 7 10.70 -4.62 -3.06
C ARG A 7 11.14 -5.76 -2.15
N ARG A 8 10.22 -6.35 -1.38
CA ARG A 8 10.58 -7.17 -0.21
C ARG A 8 10.24 -8.65 -0.40
N LYS A 9 11.25 -9.52 -0.20
CA LYS A 9 11.04 -10.97 -0.03
C LYS A 9 10.14 -11.22 1.19
N LYS A 10 9.18 -12.14 1.06
CA LYS A 10 8.26 -12.54 2.14
C LYS A 10 9.09 -13.10 3.31
N THR A 11 9.32 -12.32 4.36
CA THR A 11 9.95 -12.79 5.60
C THR A 11 8.91 -13.00 6.68
N SER A 12 8.98 -14.12 7.41
CA SER A 12 8.02 -14.52 8.44
C SER A 12 8.07 -13.69 9.73
N GLY A 13 9.11 -12.87 9.92
CA GLY A 13 9.27 -11.99 11.08
C GLY A 13 9.46 -10.53 10.69
N THR A 14 8.86 -9.61 11.44
CA THR A 14 9.19 -8.19 11.36
C THR A 14 10.35 -7.90 12.31
N SER A 15 11.55 -7.67 11.77
CA SER A 15 12.73 -7.38 12.59
C SER A 15 12.62 -5.97 13.20
N VAL A 16 13.02 -5.82 14.46
CA VAL A 16 13.15 -4.51 15.14
C VAL A 16 13.91 -3.51 14.27
N ARG A 17 14.99 -3.97 13.62
CA ARG A 17 15.79 -3.17 12.67
C ARG A 17 14.93 -2.57 11.55
N GLN A 18 13.97 -3.32 11.03
CA GLN A 18 13.10 -2.87 9.95
C GLN A 18 12.15 -1.76 10.40
N LYS A 19 11.55 -1.90 11.59
CA LYS A 19 10.73 -0.84 12.19
C LYS A 19 11.57 0.42 12.41
N THR A 20 12.76 0.28 12.98
CA THR A 20 13.67 1.39 13.24
C THR A 20 14.09 2.11 11.95
N LEU A 21 14.46 1.37 10.90
CA LEU A 21 14.84 1.96 9.62
C LEU A 21 13.68 2.71 8.97
N LEU A 22 12.48 2.12 8.96
CA LEU A 22 11.29 2.80 8.45
C LEU A 22 11.01 4.08 9.24
N TYR A 23 11.00 4.02 10.57
CA TYR A 23 10.71 5.18 11.41
C TYR A 23 11.71 6.32 11.20
N ARG A 24 12.99 6.00 10.99
CA ARG A 24 14.02 7.00 10.64
C ARG A 24 13.76 7.62 9.27
N ALA A 25 13.49 6.81 8.25
CA ALA A 25 13.19 7.30 6.90
C ALA A 25 11.93 8.15 6.86
N ALA A 26 10.84 7.67 7.45
CA ALA A 26 9.58 8.38 7.57
C ALA A 26 9.70 9.64 8.44
N GLY A 27 10.59 9.66 9.44
CA GLY A 27 10.90 10.87 10.20
C GLY A 27 11.53 11.96 9.34
N ARG A 28 12.46 11.60 8.44
CA ARG A 28 13.04 12.56 7.48
C ARG A 28 12.00 13.06 6.47
N GLU A 29 11.18 12.16 5.93
CA GLU A 29 10.09 12.55 5.02
C GLU A 29 9.10 13.48 5.73
N TRP A 30 8.74 13.18 6.98
CA TRP A 30 7.88 14.02 7.79
C TRP A 30 8.43 15.45 7.92
N THR A 31 9.70 15.58 8.31
CA THR A 31 10.34 16.90 8.42
C THR A 31 10.40 17.61 7.07
N ALA A 32 10.71 16.89 5.98
CA ALA A 32 10.78 17.49 4.65
C ALA A 32 9.42 17.98 4.12
N ARG A 33 8.33 17.24 4.41
CA ARG A 33 7.01 17.49 3.81
C ARG A 33 6.06 18.31 4.68
N PHE A 34 6.23 18.26 5.99
CA PHE A 34 5.25 18.78 6.94
C PHE A 34 5.83 19.78 7.95
N SER A 35 7.14 20.10 7.89
CA SER A 35 7.75 21.10 8.79
C SER A 35 7.17 22.51 8.64
N SER A 36 6.65 22.86 7.47
CA SER A 36 6.05 24.16 7.19
C SER A 36 4.55 24.23 7.51
N LEU A 37 3.93 23.11 7.92
CA LEU A 37 2.51 23.11 8.30
C LEU A 37 2.33 23.76 9.67
N SER A 38 1.37 24.66 9.78
CA SER A 38 0.91 25.20 11.06
C SER A 38 0.09 24.17 11.84
N ASP A 39 0.07 24.26 13.17
CA ASP A 39 -0.73 23.39 14.05
C ASP A 39 -0.48 21.88 13.85
N VAL A 40 0.79 21.49 13.79
CA VAL A 40 1.20 20.08 13.73
C VAL A 40 1.43 19.56 15.14
N ARG A 41 0.69 18.52 15.53
CA ARG A 41 0.83 17.91 16.86
C ARG A 41 1.99 16.92 16.83
N PRO A 42 2.81 16.82 17.89
CA PRO A 42 3.86 15.80 17.98
C PRO A 42 3.35 14.36 17.77
N ALA A 43 2.12 14.09 18.24
CA ALA A 43 1.45 12.80 18.08
C ALA A 43 1.19 12.42 16.61
N ASP A 44 1.00 13.41 15.72
CA ASP A 44 0.66 13.16 14.32
C ASP A 44 1.82 12.48 13.58
N SER A 45 3.06 12.87 13.89
CA SER A 45 4.25 12.21 13.34
C SER A 45 4.30 10.74 13.73
N LEU A 46 3.93 10.44 14.98
CA LEU A 46 3.90 9.06 15.47
C LEU A 46 2.81 8.24 14.78
N ILE A 47 1.61 8.79 14.64
CA ILE A 47 0.50 8.15 13.92
C ILE A 47 0.89 7.92 12.45
N TYR A 48 1.47 8.91 11.78
CA TYR A 48 1.94 8.79 10.40
C TYR A 48 2.95 7.65 10.22
N LYS A 49 4.01 7.62 11.06
CA LYS A 49 5.00 6.53 11.07
C LYS A 49 4.36 5.17 11.39
N GLY A 50 3.38 5.17 12.29
CA GLY A 50 2.57 4.00 12.65
C GLY A 50 1.79 3.43 11.46
N ILE A 51 1.06 4.28 10.73
CA ILE A 51 0.32 3.91 9.52
C ILE A 51 1.28 3.32 8.50
N LEU A 52 2.38 4.01 8.18
CA LEU A 52 3.37 3.51 7.22
C LEU A 52 3.92 2.15 7.66
N TYR A 53 4.18 1.95 8.95
CA TYR A 53 4.64 0.64 9.44
C TYR A 53 3.61 -0.46 9.23
N GLN A 54 2.33 -0.19 9.52
CA GLN A 54 1.28 -1.17 9.32
C GLN A 54 1.08 -1.50 7.83
N LEU A 55 1.20 -0.51 6.94
CA LEU A 55 0.96 -0.71 5.52
C LEU A 55 2.19 -1.25 4.77
N GLU A 56 3.37 -0.67 4.98
CA GLU A 56 4.59 -1.01 4.22
C GLU A 56 5.31 -2.25 4.75
N ILE A 57 5.33 -2.44 6.08
CA ILE A 57 6.11 -3.49 6.72
C ILE A 57 5.22 -4.67 7.11
N ARG A 58 4.10 -4.38 7.79
CA ARG A 58 3.17 -5.41 8.27
C ARG A 58 2.17 -5.85 7.20
N ARG A 59 2.03 -5.09 6.11
CA ARG A 59 1.06 -5.32 5.02
C ARG A 59 -0.36 -5.54 5.54
N ALA A 60 -0.76 -4.80 6.58
CA ALA A 60 -2.07 -4.93 7.22
C ALA A 60 -3.23 -4.70 6.24
N PHE A 61 -2.99 -3.99 5.12
CA PHE A 61 -3.98 -3.81 4.06
C PHE A 61 -4.46 -5.13 3.41
N LEU A 62 -3.70 -6.23 3.54
CA LEU A 62 -4.12 -7.55 3.06
C LEU A 62 -5.26 -8.15 3.89
N ASP A 63 -5.48 -7.66 5.10
CA ASP A 63 -6.65 -8.01 5.89
C ASP A 63 -7.88 -7.26 5.36
N SER A 64 -8.84 -8.00 4.82
CA SER A 64 -10.09 -7.44 4.27
C SER A 64 -10.98 -6.81 5.34
N SER A 65 -10.82 -7.21 6.61
CA SER A 65 -11.55 -6.66 7.77
C SER A 65 -10.90 -5.40 8.36
N LEU A 66 -9.75 -4.95 7.82
CA LEU A 66 -9.06 -3.78 8.33
C LEU A 66 -9.94 -2.53 8.21
N SER A 67 -10.28 -1.97 9.36
CA SER A 67 -11.14 -0.79 9.51
C SER A 67 -10.41 0.31 10.29
N LEU A 68 -10.99 1.51 10.32
CA LEU A 68 -10.48 2.64 11.11
C LEU A 68 -10.34 2.26 12.59
N LYS A 69 -11.35 1.59 13.14
CA LYS A 69 -11.34 1.06 14.52
C LYS A 69 -10.20 0.07 14.74
N LYS A 70 -10.02 -0.89 13.83
CA LYS A 70 -8.97 -1.92 13.96
C LYS A 70 -7.58 -1.27 13.89
N LEU A 71 -7.36 -0.39 12.92
CA LEU A 71 -6.07 0.29 12.76
C LEU A 71 -5.79 1.24 13.93
N SER A 72 -6.78 1.93 14.49
CA SER A 72 -6.55 2.83 15.63
C SER A 72 -6.13 2.04 16.88
N MET A 73 -6.74 0.89 17.12
CA MET A 73 -6.32 -0.02 18.20
C MET A 73 -4.88 -0.54 18.00
N MET A 74 -4.52 -0.91 16.77
CA MET A 74 -3.16 -1.36 16.43
C MET A 74 -2.08 -0.28 16.60
N LEU A 75 -2.49 1.00 16.63
CA LEU A 75 -1.62 2.17 16.77
C LEU A 75 -1.77 2.85 18.12
N GLU A 76 -2.52 2.24 19.05
CA GLU A 76 -2.76 2.76 20.41
C GLU A 76 -3.26 4.23 20.38
N THR A 77 -4.15 4.52 19.44
CA THR A 77 -4.80 5.83 19.29
C THR A 77 -6.31 5.68 19.11
N ASN A 78 -7.03 6.80 19.02
CA ASN A 78 -8.46 6.79 18.74
C ASN A 78 -8.77 6.99 17.24
N GLN A 79 -10.00 6.68 16.85
CA GLN A 79 -10.44 6.75 15.45
C GLN A 79 -10.39 8.18 14.90
N THR A 80 -10.66 9.19 15.74
CA THR A 80 -10.65 10.61 15.35
C THR A 80 -9.24 11.05 14.95
N TYR A 81 -8.25 10.81 15.81
CA TYR A 81 -6.85 11.13 15.53
C TYR A 81 -6.34 10.39 14.29
N LEU A 82 -6.66 9.11 14.16
CA LEU A 82 -6.27 8.32 13.01
C LEU A 82 -6.90 8.86 11.71
N SER A 83 -8.20 9.16 11.72
CA SER A 83 -8.91 9.71 10.56
C SER A 83 -8.34 11.06 10.15
N ASN A 84 -8.12 11.96 11.12
CA ASN A 84 -7.53 13.27 10.89
C ASN A 84 -6.12 13.16 10.30
N ALA A 85 -5.28 12.28 10.86
CA ALA A 85 -3.93 12.06 10.34
C ALA A 85 -3.96 11.50 8.91
N VAL A 86 -4.85 10.56 8.61
CA VAL A 86 -5.00 9.99 7.27
C VAL A 86 -5.44 11.07 6.27
N ASN A 87 -6.50 11.81 6.58
CA ASN A 87 -7.01 12.87 5.70
C ASN A 87 -5.96 13.97 5.47
N ARG A 88 -5.28 14.41 6.53
CA ARG A 88 -4.35 15.54 6.48
C ARG A 88 -3.02 15.19 5.81
N TYR A 89 -2.42 14.05 6.16
CA TYR A 89 -1.04 13.74 5.76
C TYR A 89 -0.95 12.79 4.56
N PHE A 90 -2.04 12.07 4.24
CA PHE A 90 -2.12 11.22 3.05
C PHE A 90 -3.07 11.77 1.98
N GLY A 91 -3.79 12.86 2.28
CA GLY A 91 -4.65 13.56 1.34
C GLY A 91 -5.85 12.74 0.85
N CYS A 92 -6.30 11.75 1.62
CA CYS A 92 -7.43 10.90 1.28
C CYS A 92 -8.01 10.23 2.54
N HIS A 93 -9.19 9.65 2.43
CA HIS A 93 -9.79 8.87 3.51
C HIS A 93 -9.18 7.46 3.60
N LEU A 94 -9.27 6.80 4.77
CA LEU A 94 -8.62 5.50 5.02
C LEU A 94 -8.97 4.43 3.97
N LYS A 95 -10.24 4.31 3.59
CA LYS A 95 -10.66 3.33 2.56
C LYS A 95 -9.94 3.55 1.22
N GLU A 96 -9.69 4.79 0.82
CA GLU A 96 -8.95 5.08 -0.40
C GLU A 96 -7.47 4.77 -0.24
N LEU A 97 -6.88 5.14 0.90
CA LEU A 97 -5.51 4.80 1.23
C LEU A 97 -5.28 3.29 1.13
N LEU A 98 -6.13 2.48 1.79
CA LEU A 98 -6.04 1.01 1.71
C LEU A 98 -6.19 0.53 0.26
N ASN A 99 -7.15 1.05 -0.49
CA ASN A 99 -7.34 0.64 -1.88
C ASN A 99 -6.12 0.94 -2.77
N ARG A 100 -5.39 2.06 -2.55
CA ARG A 100 -4.11 2.35 -3.22
C ARG A 100 -3.08 1.24 -2.98
N TYR A 101 -2.87 0.85 -1.72
CA TYR A 101 -1.94 -0.24 -1.39
C TYR A 101 -2.39 -1.59 -1.97
N ARG A 102 -3.68 -1.92 -1.84
CA ARG A 102 -4.24 -3.19 -2.33
C ARG A 102 -4.13 -3.31 -3.85
N VAL A 103 -4.42 -2.26 -4.61
CA VAL A 103 -4.29 -2.26 -6.08
C VAL A 103 -2.83 -2.34 -6.51
N GLU A 104 -1.91 -1.64 -5.84
CA GLU A 104 -0.48 -1.76 -6.15
C GLU A 104 0.04 -3.17 -5.91
N TYR A 105 -0.40 -3.84 -4.84
CA TYR A 105 -0.10 -5.25 -4.64
C TYR A 105 -0.79 -6.15 -5.67
N ALA A 106 -2.02 -5.85 -6.08
CA ALA A 106 -2.69 -6.59 -7.15
C ALA A 106 -1.94 -6.49 -8.48
N LYS A 107 -1.37 -5.32 -8.81
CA LYS A 107 -0.53 -5.13 -10.01
C LYS A 107 0.70 -6.03 -9.96
N GLU A 108 1.34 -6.18 -8.80
CA GLU A 108 2.46 -7.11 -8.59
C GLU A 108 2.02 -8.57 -8.85
N LEU A 109 0.90 -9.01 -8.28
CA LEU A 109 0.36 -10.36 -8.48
C LEU A 109 0.05 -10.64 -9.97
N LEU A 110 -0.48 -9.66 -10.69
CA LEU A 110 -0.81 -9.79 -12.11
C LEU A 110 0.43 -9.85 -12.99
N ARG A 111 1.48 -9.07 -12.68
CA ARG A 111 2.77 -9.08 -13.39
C ARG A 111 3.49 -10.41 -13.22
N ASN A 112 3.56 -10.91 -11.99
CA ASN A 112 4.30 -12.13 -11.69
C ASN A 112 3.64 -13.41 -12.24
N GLY A 113 2.39 -13.32 -12.75
CA GLY A 113 1.69 -14.43 -13.40
C GLY A 113 1.27 -15.61 -12.51
N GLY A 114 1.82 -15.72 -11.30
CA GLY A 114 1.58 -16.85 -10.39
C GLY A 114 0.26 -16.83 -9.60
N CYS A 115 -0.64 -15.88 -9.87
CA CYS A 115 -1.94 -15.78 -9.20
C CYS A 115 -3.08 -15.85 -10.22
N PRO A 116 -4.04 -16.79 -10.08
CA PRO A 116 -5.22 -16.82 -10.92
C PRO A 116 -5.99 -15.49 -10.83
N LEU A 117 -6.41 -14.95 -11.98
CA LEU A 117 -7.09 -13.64 -12.05
C LEU A 117 -8.30 -13.53 -11.11
N GLY A 118 -9.02 -14.64 -10.90
CA GLY A 118 -10.17 -14.71 -9.99
C GLY A 118 -9.82 -14.61 -8.50
N GLU A 119 -8.58 -14.95 -8.11
CA GLU A 119 -8.08 -14.90 -6.74
C GLU A 119 -7.42 -13.55 -6.39
N VAL A 120 -6.99 -12.78 -7.39
CA VAL A 120 -6.31 -11.49 -7.19
C VAL A 120 -7.06 -10.56 -6.21
N PRO A 121 -8.41 -10.41 -6.25
CA PRO A 121 -9.12 -9.57 -5.30
C PRO A 121 -8.89 -9.98 -3.84
N SER A 122 -9.08 -11.26 -3.52
CA SER A 122 -8.95 -11.74 -2.13
C SER A 122 -7.49 -11.74 -1.68
N ARG A 123 -6.56 -12.16 -2.56
CA ARG A 123 -5.11 -12.14 -2.29
C ARG A 123 -4.55 -10.74 -2.06
N SER A 124 -5.20 -9.72 -2.61
CA SER A 124 -4.84 -8.31 -2.39
C SER A 124 -5.63 -7.64 -1.28
N GLY A 125 -6.44 -8.37 -0.50
CA GLY A 125 -7.12 -7.86 0.67
C GLY A 125 -8.48 -7.21 0.42
N PHE A 126 -9.07 -7.37 -0.77
CA PHE A 126 -10.45 -6.99 -1.00
C PHE A 126 -11.42 -8.07 -0.48
N GLY A 127 -12.49 -7.63 0.19
CA GLY A 127 -13.54 -8.54 0.67
C GLY A 127 -14.45 -9.07 -0.44
N SER A 128 -14.50 -8.42 -1.61
CA SER A 128 -15.31 -8.84 -2.74
C SER A 128 -14.79 -8.29 -4.07
N LYS A 129 -15.29 -8.83 -5.19
CA LYS A 129 -14.85 -8.49 -6.55
C LYS A 129 -15.23 -7.05 -6.95
N SER A 130 -16.47 -6.62 -6.71
CA SER A 130 -16.94 -5.32 -7.22
C SER A 130 -16.12 -4.11 -6.73
N PRO A 131 -15.80 -3.98 -5.43
CA PRO A 131 -14.93 -2.91 -4.94
C PRO A 131 -13.51 -2.98 -5.49
N PHE A 132 -12.98 -4.19 -5.72
CA PHE A 132 -11.68 -4.38 -6.36
C PHE A 132 -11.68 -3.84 -7.78
N TYR A 133 -12.63 -4.25 -8.63
CA TYR A 133 -12.67 -3.81 -10.03
C TYR A 133 -12.80 -2.29 -10.14
N LEU A 134 -13.68 -1.68 -9.34
CA LEU A 134 -13.85 -0.22 -9.30
C LEU A 134 -12.56 0.49 -8.88
N ALA A 135 -11.93 0.03 -7.79
CA ALA A 135 -10.68 0.63 -7.31
C ALA A 135 -9.54 0.48 -8.32
N PHE A 136 -9.43 -0.70 -8.94
CA PHE A 136 -8.38 -1.03 -9.90
C PHE A 136 -8.52 -0.18 -11.17
N VAL A 137 -9.72 -0.09 -11.74
CA VAL A 137 -9.98 0.74 -12.93
C VAL A 137 -9.73 2.20 -12.61
N ARG A 138 -10.21 2.70 -11.46
CA ARG A 138 -10.00 4.09 -11.05
C ARG A 138 -8.52 4.47 -10.94
N GLN A 139 -7.66 3.55 -10.49
CA GLN A 139 -6.22 3.82 -10.35
C GLN A 139 -5.39 3.55 -11.59
N THR A 140 -5.78 2.58 -12.42
CA THR A 140 -4.96 2.12 -13.55
C THR A 140 -5.52 2.53 -14.91
N GLY A 141 -6.76 3.01 -14.96
CA GLY A 141 -7.49 3.31 -16.20
C GLY A 141 -7.97 2.08 -16.96
N MET A 142 -7.76 0.85 -16.45
CA MET A 142 -8.11 -0.37 -17.17
C MET A 142 -8.53 -1.51 -16.26
N THR A 143 -9.12 -2.55 -16.85
CA THR A 143 -9.52 -3.75 -16.11
C THR A 143 -8.30 -4.59 -15.72
N PRO A 144 -8.36 -5.36 -14.61
CA PRO A 144 -7.31 -6.30 -14.22
C PRO A 144 -6.89 -7.26 -15.34
N LYS A 145 -7.86 -7.75 -16.14
CA LYS A 145 -7.59 -8.64 -17.29
C LYS A 145 -6.74 -7.93 -18.35
N ARG A 146 -7.13 -6.70 -18.73
CA ARG A 146 -6.41 -5.90 -19.73
C ARG A 146 -5.03 -5.52 -19.23
N TYR A 147 -4.92 -5.18 -17.95
CA TYR A 147 -3.64 -4.93 -17.30
C TYR A 147 -2.72 -6.15 -17.39
N ALA A 148 -3.17 -7.32 -16.96
CA ALA A 148 -2.37 -8.55 -17.01
C ALA A 148 -1.90 -8.90 -18.43
N ALA A 149 -2.77 -8.75 -19.43
CA ALA A 149 -2.40 -8.98 -20.82
C ALA A 149 -1.31 -7.99 -21.30
N ARG A 150 -1.47 -6.70 -20.97
CA ARG A 150 -0.48 -5.66 -21.32
C ARG A 150 0.89 -5.96 -20.72
N GLU A 151 0.95 -6.28 -19.43
CA GLU A 151 2.24 -6.53 -18.76
C GLU A 151 2.94 -7.80 -19.30
N ARG A 152 2.20 -8.85 -19.66
CA ARG A 152 2.79 -10.04 -20.32
C ARG A 152 3.39 -9.71 -21.69
N ASN A 153 2.70 -8.90 -22.48
CA ASN A 153 3.22 -8.49 -23.79
C ASN A 153 4.51 -7.67 -23.65
N LEU A 154 4.58 -6.77 -22.66
CA LEU A 154 5.79 -6.00 -22.38
C LEU A 154 6.95 -6.90 -21.95
N MET A 155 6.71 -7.87 -21.07
CA MET A 155 7.74 -8.85 -20.67
C MET A 155 8.27 -9.65 -21.86
N ASN A 156 7.40 -10.06 -22.79
CA ASN A 156 7.83 -10.79 -23.98
C ASN A 156 8.71 -9.92 -24.90
N LEU A 157 8.34 -8.64 -25.09
CA LEU A 157 9.14 -7.69 -25.87
C LEU A 157 10.51 -7.41 -25.23
N GLU A 158 10.59 -7.32 -23.90
CA GLU A 158 11.86 -7.14 -23.19
C GLU A 158 12.78 -8.35 -23.39
N ILE A 159 12.26 -9.56 -23.26
CA ILE A 159 13.00 -10.81 -23.49
C ILE A 159 13.49 -10.89 -24.95
N GLU A 160 12.63 -10.58 -25.91
CA GLU A 160 13.01 -10.58 -27.33
C GLU A 160 14.17 -9.61 -27.61
N ASN A 161 14.15 -8.41 -27.02
CA ASN A 161 15.22 -7.43 -27.19
C ASN A 161 16.52 -7.80 -26.47
N GLU A 162 16.45 -8.48 -25.32
CA GLU A 162 17.64 -8.97 -24.60
C GLU A 162 18.30 -10.17 -25.30
N VAL A 163 17.54 -11.02 -25.97
CA VAL A 163 18.07 -12.18 -26.72
C VAL A 163 18.68 -11.77 -28.07
N LEU A 164 18.33 -10.59 -28.59
CA LEU A 164 18.84 -10.03 -29.84
C LEU A 164 20.13 -9.18 -29.67
N LEU A 165 20.62 -9.01 -28.43
CA LEU A 165 21.87 -8.32 -28.08
C LEU A 165 22.96 -9.32 -27.67
#